data_AF-A0A2W4XGH0-F1
#
_entry.id   AF-A0A2W4XGH0-F1
#
_cell.length_a   1.000
_cell.length_b   1.000
_cell.length_c   1.000
_cell.angle_alpha   90.00
_cell.angle_beta   90.00
_cell.angle_gamma   90.00
#
_symmetry.space_group_name_H-M   'P 1'
#
loop_
_entity.id
_entity.type
_entity.pdbx_description
1 polymer ?
#
loop_
_entity_poly.entity_id
_entity_poly.type
_entity_poly.pdbx_seq_one_letter_code
_entity_poly.pdbx_strand_id
1 'polypeptide(L)'
;MSHDNVTPFRRPPPKPVRPQQQGGWGFKTHRGKALLVHALTLACFALPFLVGGGQLIRFLALGLGIAAVVIAYTSRPDAMPWAATHHEQALRTILIAFVATTLLSLPSLVIPRSATEIQSVYLPIYFWGGIIVAIWAGIRALVGLVLAGMRRPTFNPRGWLV
;
A
#
# COMPACT_ATOMS: atom_id res chain seq x y z
N MET A 1 55.95 -22.74 -30.15
CA MET A 1 55.58 -22.00 -28.93
C MET A 1 54.22 -21.37 -29.19
N SER A 2 53.19 -21.89 -28.52
CA SER A 2 51.79 -21.48 -28.71
C SER A 2 51.61 -20.08 -28.13
N HIS A 3 51.20 -19.13 -28.97
CA HIS A 3 50.81 -17.80 -28.53
C HIS A 3 49.62 -17.90 -27.57
N ASP A 4 49.80 -17.39 -26.37
CA ASP A 4 48.77 -17.25 -25.36
C ASP A 4 47.59 -16.44 -25.90
N ASN A 5 46.48 -17.11 -26.19
CA ASN A 5 45.20 -16.48 -26.52
C ASN A 5 44.51 -16.05 -25.21
N VAL A 6 45.15 -15.14 -24.46
CA VAL A 6 44.52 -14.47 -23.32
C VAL A 6 43.74 -13.30 -23.92
N THR A 7 42.45 -13.49 -24.15
CA THR A 7 41.57 -12.35 -24.37
C THR A 7 41.65 -11.51 -23.08
N PRO A 8 42.08 -10.24 -23.14
CA PRO A 8 42.03 -9.41 -21.95
C PRO A 8 40.55 -9.31 -21.59
N PHE A 9 40.19 -9.81 -20.41
CA PHE A 9 38.87 -9.62 -19.83
C PHE A 9 38.60 -8.11 -19.77
N ARG A 10 38.03 -7.56 -20.84
CA ARG A 10 37.48 -6.21 -20.86
C ARG A 10 36.40 -6.24 -19.80
N ARG A 11 36.68 -5.59 -18.67
CA ARG A 11 35.63 -5.30 -17.68
C ARG A 11 34.48 -4.68 -18.46
N PRO A 12 33.26 -5.23 -18.38
CA PRO A 12 32.12 -4.63 -19.06
C PRO A 12 32.08 -3.16 -18.66
N PRO A 13 31.85 -2.24 -19.62
CA PRO A 13 31.84 -0.82 -19.34
C PRO A 13 30.91 -0.57 -18.14
N PRO A 14 31.31 0.28 -17.18
CA PRO A 14 30.50 0.58 -16.02
C PRO A 14 29.11 0.94 -16.51
N LYS A 15 28.09 0.19 -16.04
CA LYS A 15 26.69 0.41 -16.43
C LYS A 15 26.43 1.91 -16.32
N PRO A 16 25.90 2.57 -17.37
CA PRO A 16 25.61 3.98 -17.31
C PRO A 16 24.76 4.23 -16.07
N VAL A 17 25.30 5.04 -15.15
CA VAL A 17 24.60 5.45 -13.95
C VAL A 17 23.36 6.18 -14.45
N ARG A 18 22.20 5.53 -14.38
CA ARG A 18 20.94 6.13 -14.83
C ARG A 18 20.81 7.47 -14.12
N PRO A 19 20.46 8.56 -14.82
CA PRO A 19 20.32 9.85 -14.20
C PRO A 19 19.39 9.70 -13.02
N GLN A 20 19.94 9.89 -11.83
CA GLN A 20 19.21 9.84 -10.58
C GLN A 20 18.18 10.96 -10.70
N GLN A 21 16.91 10.62 -10.97
CA GLN A 21 15.85 11.62 -11.05
C GLN A 21 15.98 12.53 -9.84
N GLN A 22 16.31 13.80 -10.12
CA GLN A 22 16.61 14.80 -9.11
C GLN A 22 15.45 14.85 -8.13
N GLY A 23 15.80 14.91 -6.85
CA GLY A 23 14.95 14.67 -5.70
C GLY A 23 13.88 15.73 -5.44
N GLY A 24 13.03 16.01 -6.42
CA GLY A 24 11.88 16.90 -6.29
C GLY A 24 10.73 16.25 -5.51
N TRP A 25 9.87 17.10 -4.93
CA TRP A 25 8.65 16.70 -4.22
C TRP A 25 7.43 16.54 -5.14
N GLY A 26 7.63 16.55 -6.46
CA GLY A 26 6.53 16.45 -7.42
C GLY A 26 5.93 15.04 -7.51
N PHE A 27 4.61 14.95 -7.71
CA PHE A 27 3.87 13.71 -7.94
C PHE A 27 4.26 12.94 -9.21
N LYS A 28 5.12 13.53 -10.05
CA LYS A 28 5.72 12.87 -11.22
C LYS A 28 6.99 12.08 -10.88
N THR A 29 7.60 12.34 -9.70
CA THR A 29 8.81 11.64 -9.25
C THR A 29 8.46 10.30 -8.61
N HIS A 30 9.40 9.33 -8.65
CA HIS A 30 9.21 8.05 -7.96
C HIS A 30 8.92 8.21 -6.46
N ARG A 31 9.57 9.19 -5.81
CA ARG A 31 9.34 9.51 -4.41
C ARG A 31 7.95 10.08 -4.17
N GLY A 32 7.54 11.07 -4.96
CA GLY A 32 6.23 11.68 -4.84
C GLY A 32 5.11 10.66 -5.03
N LYS A 33 5.26 9.74 -5.99
CA LYS A 33 4.31 8.64 -6.21
C LYS A 33 4.26 7.67 -5.03
N ALA A 34 5.41 7.26 -4.49
CA ALA A 34 5.47 6.38 -3.33
C ALA A 34 4.83 7.01 -2.08
N LEU A 35 5.12 8.29 -1.83
CA LEU A 35 4.50 9.06 -0.74
C LEU A 35 2.99 9.21 -0.93
N LEU A 36 2.56 9.57 -2.14
CA LEU A 36 1.15 9.75 -2.48
C LEU A 36 0.35 8.47 -2.26
N VAL A 37 0.87 7.32 -2.71
CA VAL A 37 0.19 6.03 -2.54
C VAL A 37 -0.03 5.71 -1.05
N HIS A 38 0.98 5.90 -0.20
CA HIS A 38 0.84 5.66 1.24
C HIS A 38 -0.07 6.69 1.92
N ALA A 39 -0.02 7.95 1.52
CA ALA A 39 -0.91 8.99 2.01
C ALA A 39 -2.38 8.70 1.65
N LEU A 40 -2.65 8.28 0.41
CA LEU A 40 -3.99 7.86 -0.02
C LEU A 40 -4.45 6.60 0.72
N THR A 41 -3.55 5.66 0.97
CA THR A 41 -3.84 4.45 1.75
C THR A 41 -4.23 4.83 3.19
N LEU A 42 -3.45 5.69 3.84
CA LEU A 42 -3.78 6.21 5.18
C LEU A 42 -5.12 6.93 5.19
N ALA A 43 -5.35 7.82 4.23
CA ALA A 43 -6.60 8.57 4.15
C ALA A 43 -7.81 7.64 3.93
N CYS A 44 -7.69 6.62 3.08
CA CYS A 44 -8.73 5.60 2.87
C CYS A 44 -9.19 4.95 4.18
N PHE A 45 -8.25 4.57 5.06
CA PHE A 45 -8.60 3.90 6.32
C PHE A 45 -8.88 4.86 7.47
N ALA A 46 -8.29 6.05 7.50
CA ALA A 46 -8.48 7.01 8.60
C ALA A 46 -9.77 7.82 8.45
N LEU A 47 -10.17 8.19 7.22
CA LEU A 47 -11.27 9.11 6.96
C LEU A 47 -12.62 8.65 7.58
N PRO A 48 -13.02 7.37 7.49
CA PRO A 48 -14.26 6.89 8.11
C PRO A 48 -14.29 7.01 9.64
N PHE A 49 -13.12 7.02 10.30
CA PHE A 49 -13.03 7.17 11.75
C PHE A 49 -12.93 8.65 12.17
N LEU A 50 -12.21 9.47 11.39
CA LEU A 50 -11.97 10.87 11.71
C LEU A 50 -13.20 11.77 11.49
N VAL A 51 -13.94 11.53 10.41
CA VAL A 51 -15.06 12.39 9.99
C VAL A 51 -16.42 11.71 10.23
N GLY A 52 -16.40 10.44 10.63
CA GLY A 52 -17.58 9.63 10.91
C GLY A 52 -17.92 8.65 9.80
N GLY A 53 -18.60 7.55 10.18
CA GLY A 53 -18.87 6.41 9.30
C GLY A 53 -20.03 6.60 8.31
N GLY A 54 -20.39 7.85 7.98
CA GLY A 54 -21.50 8.17 7.07
C GLY A 54 -21.29 7.61 5.66
N GLN A 55 -22.39 7.36 4.94
CA GLN A 55 -22.35 6.66 3.64
C GLN A 55 -21.52 7.42 2.59
N LEU A 56 -21.60 8.75 2.55
CA LEU A 56 -20.78 9.58 1.66
C LEU A 56 -19.28 9.44 1.95
N ILE A 57 -18.89 9.43 3.24
CA ILE A 57 -17.49 9.28 3.65
C ILE A 57 -16.95 7.90 3.26
N ARG A 58 -17.76 6.85 3.35
CA ARG A 58 -17.39 5.51 2.88
C ARG A 58 -17.10 5.47 1.38
N PHE A 59 -17.91 6.17 0.56
CA PHE A 59 -17.65 6.26 -0.87
C PHE A 59 -16.38 7.07 -1.19
N LEU A 60 -16.12 8.16 -0.46
CA LEU A 60 -14.88 8.91 -0.60
C LEU A 60 -13.66 8.05 -0.23
N ALA A 61 -13.72 7.35 0.91
CA ALA A 61 -12.69 6.43 1.34
C ALA A 61 -12.41 5.35 0.29
N LEU A 62 -13.46 4.74 -0.28
CA LEU A 62 -13.33 3.78 -1.37
C LEU A 62 -12.64 4.40 -2.60
N GLY A 63 -13.04 5.60 -3.00
CA GLY A 63 -12.42 6.33 -4.12
C GLY A 63 -10.93 6.58 -3.89
N LEU A 64 -10.53 6.97 -2.67
CA LEU A 64 -9.13 7.13 -2.28
C LEU A 64 -8.36 5.81 -2.37
N GLY A 65 -8.94 4.71 -1.89
CA GLY A 65 -8.37 3.36 -1.99
C GLY A 65 -8.16 2.92 -3.44
N ILE A 66 -9.15 3.14 -4.31
CA ILE A 66 -9.05 2.84 -5.74
C ILE A 66 -7.94 3.68 -6.39
N ALA A 67 -7.90 4.99 -6.10
CA ALA A 67 -6.85 5.86 -6.62
C ALA A 67 -5.45 5.39 -6.21
N ALA A 68 -5.28 5.00 -4.93
CA ALA A 68 -4.01 4.45 -4.43
C ALA A 68 -3.60 3.18 -5.19
N VAL A 69 -4.54 2.24 -5.42
CA VAL A 69 -4.30 1.01 -6.17
C VAL A 69 -3.89 1.31 -7.61
N VAL A 70 -4.63 2.18 -8.31
CA VAL A 70 -4.35 2.52 -9.71
C VAL A 70 -2.96 3.15 -9.84
N ILE A 71 -2.63 4.12 -8.98
CA ILE A 71 -1.32 4.80 -9.01
C ILE A 71 -0.20 3.80 -8.69
N ALA A 72 -0.38 2.96 -7.68
CA ALA A 72 0.62 1.98 -7.28
C ALA A 72 0.85 0.93 -8.38
N TYR A 73 -0.22 0.40 -8.97
CA TYR A 73 -0.14 -0.62 -10.01
C TYR A 73 0.52 -0.09 -11.28
N THR A 74 0.08 1.08 -11.76
CA THR A 74 0.62 1.68 -13.01
C THR A 74 2.04 2.20 -12.85
N SER A 75 2.44 2.67 -11.66
CA SER A 75 3.76 3.27 -11.45
C SER A 75 4.84 2.24 -11.07
N ARG A 76 4.45 1.03 -10.67
CA ARG A 76 5.37 -0.01 -10.19
C ARG A 76 6.36 -0.52 -11.25
N PRO A 77 5.98 -0.80 -12.51
CA PRO A 77 6.91 -1.35 -13.51
C PRO A 77 8.08 -0.41 -13.81
N ASP A 78 7.82 0.90 -13.80
CA ASP A 78 8.80 1.94 -14.13
C ASP A 78 9.50 2.53 -12.90
N ALA A 79 9.17 2.07 -11.69
CA ALA A 79 9.70 2.61 -10.45
C ALA A 79 11.15 2.18 -10.19
N MET A 80 11.92 3.03 -9.51
CA MET A 80 13.18 2.61 -8.92
C MET A 80 12.97 1.42 -7.97
N PRO A 81 13.96 0.52 -7.80
CA PRO A 81 13.79 -0.70 -7.00
C PRO A 81 13.22 -0.46 -5.59
N TRP A 82 13.69 0.59 -4.90
CA TRP A 82 13.17 0.94 -3.57
C TRP A 82 11.71 1.43 -3.63
N ALA A 83 11.36 2.27 -4.62
CA ALA A 83 10.00 2.80 -4.79
C ALA A 83 9.01 1.70 -5.18
N ALA A 84 9.43 0.74 -5.99
CA ALA A 84 8.63 -0.43 -6.35
C ALA A 84 8.21 -1.25 -5.12
N THR A 85 9.07 -1.33 -4.09
CA THR A 85 8.70 -2.03 -2.83
C THR A 85 7.54 -1.34 -2.10
N HIS A 86 7.49 0.00 -2.09
CA HIS A 86 6.37 0.74 -1.51
C HIS A 86 5.06 0.52 -2.26
N HIS A 87 5.10 0.48 -3.60
CA HIS A 87 3.92 0.22 -4.41
C HIS A 87 3.38 -1.19 -4.17
N GLU A 88 4.25 -2.20 -4.10
CA GLU A 88 3.87 -3.58 -3.76
C GLU A 88 3.28 -3.66 -2.33
N GLN A 89 3.93 -3.00 -1.36
CA GLN A 89 3.48 -2.98 0.03
C GLN A 89 2.07 -2.37 0.13
N ALA A 90 1.83 -1.22 -0.51
CA ALA A 90 0.55 -0.54 -0.48
C ALA A 90 -0.56 -1.35 -1.18
N LEU A 91 -0.27 -1.92 -2.36
CA LEU A 91 -1.22 -2.77 -3.09
C LEU A 91 -1.72 -3.93 -2.23
N ARG A 92 -0.79 -4.66 -1.60
CA ARG A 92 -1.15 -5.77 -0.71
C ARG A 92 -1.91 -5.30 0.52
N THR A 93 -1.50 -4.18 1.11
CA THR A 93 -2.18 -3.63 2.30
C THR A 93 -3.63 -3.29 1.99
N ILE A 94 -3.89 -2.57 0.88
CA ILE A 94 -5.25 -2.21 0.46
C ILE A 94 -6.06 -3.46 0.13
N LEU A 95 -5.52 -4.39 -0.67
CA LEU A 95 -6.24 -5.61 -1.07
C LEU A 95 -6.61 -6.47 0.13
N ILE A 96 -5.66 -6.72 1.04
CA ILE A 96 -5.91 -7.54 2.24
C ILE A 96 -6.92 -6.85 3.14
N ALA A 97 -6.78 -5.55 3.39
CA ALA A 97 -7.74 -4.81 4.21
C ALA A 97 -9.14 -4.77 3.59
N PHE A 98 -9.23 -4.62 2.27
CA PHE A 98 -10.50 -4.68 1.53
C PHE A 98 -11.16 -6.05 1.65
N VAL A 99 -10.40 -7.12 1.43
CA VAL A 99 -10.89 -8.51 1.58
C VAL A 99 -11.31 -8.77 3.02
N ALA A 100 -10.50 -8.43 4.01
CA ALA A 100 -10.83 -8.61 5.43
C ALA A 100 -12.09 -7.85 5.83
N THR A 101 -12.23 -6.59 5.41
CA THR A 101 -13.42 -5.78 5.71
C THR A 101 -14.66 -6.34 5.00
N THR A 102 -14.50 -6.83 3.76
CA THR A 102 -15.58 -7.49 3.02
C THR A 102 -16.03 -8.75 3.75
N LEU A 103 -15.09 -9.63 4.15
CA LEU A 103 -15.39 -10.85 4.90
C LEU A 103 -16.08 -10.55 6.24
N LEU A 104 -15.66 -9.51 6.96
CA LEU A 104 -16.33 -9.05 8.18
C LEU A 104 -17.76 -8.57 7.92
N SER A 105 -18.04 -8.04 6.74
CA SER A 105 -19.38 -7.57 6.34
C SER A 105 -20.32 -8.69 5.90
N LEU A 106 -19.81 -9.83 5.40
CA LEU A 106 -20.63 -10.91 4.83
C LEU A 106 -21.67 -11.52 5.78
N PRO A 107 -21.42 -11.73 7.08
CA PRO A 107 -22.41 -12.34 7.97
C PRO A 107 -23.71 -11.54 8.06
N SER A 108 -23.69 -10.23 7.77
CA SER A 108 -24.90 -9.39 7.68
C SER A 108 -25.88 -9.83 6.58
N LEU A 109 -25.44 -10.64 5.62
CA LEU A 109 -26.27 -11.16 4.52
C LEU A 109 -26.99 -12.47 4.88
N VAL A 110 -26.46 -13.22 5.85
CA VAL A 110 -26.94 -14.58 6.20
C VAL A 110 -27.71 -14.58 7.52
N ILE A 111 -27.32 -13.74 8.48
CA ILE A 111 -27.94 -13.70 9.81
C ILE A 111 -29.28 -12.95 9.70
N PRO A 112 -30.43 -13.58 10.07
CA PRO A 112 -31.74 -12.94 10.05
C PRO A 112 -31.76 -11.68 10.92
N ARG A 113 -32.47 -10.65 10.46
CA ARG A 113 -32.55 -9.34 11.12
C ARG A 113 -33.46 -9.30 12.36
N SER A 114 -33.50 -10.36 13.17
CA SER A 114 -34.06 -10.23 14.51
C SER A 114 -33.18 -9.24 15.29
N ALA A 115 -33.79 -8.13 15.72
CA ALA A 115 -33.06 -6.91 16.10
C ALA A 115 -32.10 -7.08 17.29
N THR A 116 -32.33 -8.08 18.15
CA THR A 116 -31.61 -8.27 19.42
C THR A 116 -30.26 -8.98 19.27
N GLU A 117 -30.15 -9.98 18.41
CA GLU A 117 -28.90 -10.76 18.26
C GLU A 117 -27.85 -10.04 17.38
N ILE A 118 -28.31 -9.30 16.36
CA ILE A 118 -27.42 -8.50 15.51
C ILE A 118 -26.73 -7.39 16.31
N GLN A 119 -27.49 -6.67 17.15
CA GLN A 119 -26.95 -5.55 17.89
C GLN A 119 -25.96 -5.98 18.98
N SER A 120 -26.22 -7.12 19.64
CA SER A 120 -25.42 -7.59 20.76
C SER A 120 -24.16 -8.36 20.34
N VAL A 121 -24.19 -9.08 19.21
CA VAL A 121 -23.08 -9.94 18.80
C VAL A 121 -22.39 -9.44 17.53
N TYR A 122 -23.16 -9.18 16.48
CA TYR A 122 -22.58 -8.86 15.18
C TYR A 122 -21.98 -7.45 15.10
N LEU A 123 -22.69 -6.45 15.60
CA LEU A 123 -22.22 -5.05 15.58
C LEU A 123 -20.84 -4.88 16.26
N PRO A 124 -20.62 -5.43 17.48
CA PRO A 124 -19.32 -5.38 18.12
C PRO A 124 -18.22 -6.07 17.32
N ILE A 125 -18.48 -7.26 16.76
CA ILE A 125 -17.49 -8.00 15.96
C ILE A 125 -17.11 -7.19 14.72
N TYR A 126 -18.08 -6.64 14.00
CA TYR A 126 -17.83 -5.82 12.81
C TYR A 126 -17.05 -4.55 13.18
N PHE A 127 -17.44 -3.87 14.26
CA PHE A 127 -16.79 -2.65 14.74
C PHE A 127 -15.32 -2.91 15.16
N TRP A 128 -15.10 -3.87 16.05
CA TRP A 128 -13.75 -4.21 16.54
C TRP A 128 -12.87 -4.81 15.45
N GLY A 129 -13.43 -5.67 14.60
CA GLY A 129 -12.74 -6.20 13.43
C GLY A 129 -12.31 -5.08 12.48
N GLY A 130 -13.19 -4.11 12.21
CA GLY A 130 -12.88 -2.92 11.42
C GLY A 130 -11.75 -2.08 12.04
N ILE A 131 -11.75 -1.89 13.35
CA ILE A 131 -10.68 -1.20 14.08
C ILE A 131 -9.35 -1.94 13.92
N ILE A 132 -9.32 -3.26 14.10
CA ILE A 132 -8.10 -4.06 13.98
C ILE A 132 -7.52 -3.92 12.56
N VAL A 133 -8.36 -4.03 11.53
CA VAL A 133 -7.94 -3.87 10.13
C VAL A 133 -7.42 -2.46 9.87
N ALA A 134 -8.11 -1.43 10.38
CA ALA A 134 -7.72 -0.04 10.20
C ALA A 134 -6.39 0.29 10.88
N ILE A 135 -6.17 -0.19 12.12
CA ILE A 135 -4.90 -0.04 12.83
C ILE A 135 -3.78 -0.74 12.08
N TRP A 136 -3.99 -1.99 11.67
CA TRP A 136 -3.01 -2.77 10.92
C TRP A 136 -2.61 -2.08 9.61
N ALA A 137 -3.60 -1.68 8.80
CA ALA A 137 -3.37 -0.98 7.54
C ALA A 137 -2.70 0.38 7.77
N GLY A 138 -3.13 1.10 8.81
CA GLY A 138 -2.60 2.39 9.22
C GLY A 138 -1.13 2.32 9.59
N ILE A 139 -0.72 1.36 10.43
CA ILE A 139 0.68 1.16 10.81
C ILE A 139 1.54 0.84 9.58
N ARG A 140 1.09 -0.10 8.73
CA ARG A 140 1.83 -0.46 7.50
C ARG A 140 2.03 0.74 6.58
N ALA A 141 0.97 1.51 6.36
CA ALA A 141 1.02 2.67 5.48
C ALA A 141 1.83 3.82 6.09
N LEU A 142 1.78 4.02 7.42
CA LEU A 142 2.59 5.04 8.11
C LEU A 142 4.09 4.71 8.03
N VAL A 143 4.47 3.46 8.34
CA VAL A 143 5.87 3.04 8.20
C VAL A 143 6.32 3.15 6.74
N GLY A 144 5.48 2.72 5.80
CA GLY A 144 5.72 2.85 4.36
C GLY A 144 5.93 4.31 3.94
N LEU A 145 5.13 5.24 4.47
CA LEU A 145 5.23 6.68 4.21
C LEU A 145 6.56 7.25 4.72
N VAL A 146 6.94 6.93 5.97
CA VAL A 146 8.19 7.40 6.57
C VAL A 146 9.40 6.89 5.79
N LEU A 147 9.43 5.59 5.48
CA LEU A 147 10.51 4.97 4.71
C LEU A 147 10.59 5.54 3.28
N ALA A 148 9.45 5.80 2.64
CA ALA A 148 9.41 6.45 1.33
C ALA A 148 9.95 7.90 1.41
N GLY A 149 9.66 8.60 2.51
CA GLY A 149 10.22 9.92 2.83
C GLY A 149 11.73 9.89 2.91
N MET A 150 12.28 8.86 3.56
CA MET A 150 13.72 8.59 3.69
C MET A 150 14.36 7.94 2.45
N ARG A 151 13.57 7.63 1.40
CA ARG A 151 14.00 6.90 0.19
C ARG A 151 14.62 5.52 0.49
N ARG A 152 14.14 4.87 1.55
CA ARG A 152 14.58 3.52 1.94
C ARG A 152 13.55 2.50 1.50
N PRO A 153 13.98 1.32 1.00
CA PRO A 153 13.05 0.25 0.65
C PRO A 153 12.31 -0.25 1.89
N THR A 154 11.12 -0.80 1.68
CA THR A 154 10.36 -1.48 2.74
C THR A 154 10.96 -2.86 2.98
N PHE A 155 11.08 -3.27 4.25
CA PHE A 155 11.71 -4.53 4.62
C PHE A 155 10.93 -5.76 4.12
N ASN A 156 9.59 -5.78 4.29
CA ASN A 156 8.76 -6.89 3.86
C ASN A 156 7.53 -6.44 3.03
N PRO A 157 7.73 -6.08 1.75
CA PRO A 157 6.64 -5.60 0.91
C PRO A 157 5.56 -6.65 0.65
N ARG A 158 5.92 -7.95 0.68
CA ARG A 158 5.01 -9.07 0.37
C ARG A 158 4.34 -9.70 1.58
N GLY A 159 4.96 -9.60 2.76
CA GLY A 159 4.46 -10.20 3.98
C GLY A 159 3.29 -9.44 4.61
N TRP A 160 2.72 -10.04 5.64
CA TRP A 160 1.61 -9.49 6.43
C TRP A 160 2.07 -8.49 7.49
N LEU A 161 3.32 -8.61 7.94
CA LEU A 161 3.97 -7.72 8.90
C LEU A 161 4.88 -6.71 8.19
N VAL A 162 5.14 -5.59 8.88
CA VAL A 162 5.97 -4.45 8.42
C VAL A 162 7.31 -4.91 7.84
#